data_AF-A0A0E0ITE5-F1
#
_entry.id   AF-A0A0E0ITE5-F1
#
_cell.length_a   1.000
_cell.length_b   1.000
_cell.length_c   1.000
_cell.angle_alpha   90.00
_cell.angle_beta   90.00
_cell.angle_gamma   90.00
#
_symmetry.space_group_name_H-M   'P 1'
#
loop_
_entity.id
_entity.type
_entity.pdbx_description
1 polymer ?
#
loop_
_entity_poly.entity_id
_entity_poly.type
_entity_poly.pdbx_seq_one_letter_code
_entity_poly.pdbx_strand_id
1 'polypeptide(L)'
;MKPIFLTYNKKIQKIVVGFTRYNKKFDSWINSQQIVQPDGYLPSEGVSMISDVLRAMSEVSKNSCKFVGLENMSSYVMLDNRIRILPFNIRRGSADKDADIADQLLAFSDLLLKKLYPKWKDVDLMEFISLMHEPDTTIDQLLEHPLLLLPQKRELVYRKSWIRDLSNDQEDLIVSIAYNGWKSKIPVDEDVLQFMLKTGYYDDDFNGAFKFSHDTSSHYMARARQLNKATYGAPHLVDSKLKKALPGLVSKVYALSLNDAWQVSSL
;
A
#
# COMPACT_ATOMS: atom_id res chain seq x y z
N MET A 1 -10.11 -12.29 -17.18
CA MET A 1 -10.95 -12.04 -18.38
C MET A 1 -11.76 -13.28 -18.67
N LYS A 2 -13.05 -13.17 -19.05
CA LYS A 2 -13.88 -14.35 -19.33
C LYS A 2 -13.60 -14.86 -20.76
N PRO A 3 -13.34 -16.17 -20.96
CA PRO A 3 -13.29 -16.72 -22.30
C PRO A 3 -14.69 -16.67 -22.93
N ILE A 4 -14.75 -16.27 -24.19
CA ILE A 4 -15.98 -16.24 -25.00
C ILE A 4 -16.06 -17.51 -25.85
N PHE A 5 -14.95 -17.95 -26.44
CA PHE A 5 -14.90 -19.18 -27.22
C PHE A 5 -13.49 -19.79 -27.22
N LEU A 6 -13.44 -21.09 -27.49
CA LEU A 6 -12.24 -21.88 -27.70
C LEU A 6 -12.47 -22.75 -28.93
N THR A 7 -11.58 -22.69 -29.92
CA THR A 7 -11.69 -23.53 -31.12
C THR A 7 -10.32 -23.90 -31.67
N TYR A 8 -10.22 -25.06 -32.31
CA TYR A 8 -9.04 -25.43 -33.10
C TYR A 8 -9.25 -24.99 -34.55
N ASN A 9 -8.50 -23.98 -34.99
CA ASN A 9 -8.59 -23.50 -36.36
C ASN A 9 -7.68 -24.33 -37.27
N LYS A 10 -8.30 -25.18 -38.10
CA LYS A 10 -7.60 -26.07 -39.04
C LYS A 10 -6.74 -25.35 -40.08
N LYS A 11 -7.09 -24.12 -40.48
CA LYS A 11 -6.35 -23.37 -41.53
C LYS A 11 -5.00 -22.89 -41.03
N ILE A 12 -4.93 -22.42 -39.78
CA ILE A 12 -3.69 -21.94 -39.16
C ILE A 12 -3.05 -22.98 -38.24
N GLN A 13 -3.67 -24.17 -38.13
CA GLN A 13 -3.27 -25.29 -37.27
C GLN A 13 -3.01 -24.86 -35.81
N LYS A 14 -3.81 -23.93 -35.28
CA LYS A 14 -3.65 -23.36 -33.93
C LYS A 14 -4.96 -23.37 -33.15
N ILE A 15 -4.84 -23.48 -31.83
CA ILE A 15 -5.92 -23.19 -30.90
C ILE A 15 -6.13 -21.67 -30.88
N VAL A 16 -7.36 -21.25 -31.13
CA VAL A 16 -7.80 -19.86 -31.05
C VAL A 16 -8.70 -19.73 -29.83
N VAL A 17 -8.32 -18.83 -28.93
CA VAL A 17 -9.09 -18.50 -27.74
C VAL A 17 -9.57 -17.06 -27.85
N GLY A 18 -10.87 -16.85 -27.81
CA GLY A 18 -11.49 -15.53 -27.75
C GLY A 18 -11.78 -15.15 -26.31
N PHE A 19 -11.47 -13.90 -25.94
CA PHE A 19 -11.77 -13.34 -24.62
C PHE A 19 -12.63 -12.08 -24.74
N THR A 20 -13.25 -11.67 -23.64
CA THR A 20 -13.91 -10.36 -23.53
C THR A 20 -13.01 -9.24 -24.04
N ARG A 21 -13.55 -8.40 -24.94
CA ARG A 21 -12.82 -7.26 -25.49
C ARG A 21 -12.45 -6.31 -24.35
N TYR A 22 -11.19 -5.88 -24.31
CA TYR A 22 -10.73 -4.82 -23.42
C TYR A 22 -10.85 -3.46 -24.11
N ASN A 23 -11.01 -2.39 -23.33
CA ASN A 23 -11.33 -1.05 -23.86
C ASN A 23 -10.10 -0.14 -23.98
N LYS A 24 -9.01 -0.41 -23.27
CA LYS A 24 -7.76 0.37 -23.35
C LYS A 24 -6.51 -0.51 -23.17
N LYS A 25 -5.43 -0.15 -23.89
CA LYS A 25 -4.10 -0.77 -23.69
C LYS A 25 -3.51 -0.30 -22.35
N PHE A 26 -2.96 -1.23 -21.56
CA PHE A 26 -2.33 -0.87 -20.29
C PHE A 26 -1.15 0.10 -20.46
N ASP A 27 -0.33 -0.10 -21.50
CA ASP A 27 0.79 0.80 -21.83
C ASP A 27 0.34 2.27 -21.97
N SER A 28 -0.78 2.54 -22.64
CA SER A 28 -1.33 3.90 -22.76
C SER A 28 -1.75 4.46 -21.40
N TRP A 29 -2.37 3.65 -20.53
CA TRP A 29 -2.82 4.09 -19.20
C TRP A 29 -1.66 4.32 -18.23
N ILE A 30 -0.69 3.40 -18.19
CA ILE A 30 0.46 3.53 -17.28
C ILE A 30 1.35 4.70 -17.70
N ASN A 31 1.46 4.95 -19.01
CA ASN A 31 2.19 6.08 -19.56
C ASN A 31 1.51 7.43 -19.29
N SER A 32 0.19 7.48 -19.20
CA SER A 32 -0.57 8.70 -18.89
C SER A 32 -0.59 9.10 -17.42
N GLN A 33 -0.03 8.28 -16.51
CA GLN A 33 0.01 8.62 -15.07
C GLN A 33 0.88 9.86 -14.81
N GLN A 34 0.46 10.72 -13.90
CA GLN A 34 1.16 11.96 -13.52
C GLN A 34 1.41 12.02 -12.00
N ILE A 35 2.19 13.01 -11.58
CA ILE A 35 2.53 13.27 -10.16
C ILE A 35 1.26 13.36 -9.32
N VAL A 36 1.34 12.74 -8.14
CA VAL A 36 0.24 12.52 -7.20
C VAL A 36 -0.40 13.85 -6.76
N GLN A 37 -1.70 13.78 -6.43
CA GLN A 37 -2.59 14.90 -6.15
C GLN A 37 -2.11 15.81 -4.99
N PRO A 38 -2.67 17.04 -4.87
CA PRO A 38 -2.28 17.99 -3.82
C PRO A 38 -2.51 17.49 -2.40
N ASP A 39 -3.39 16.51 -2.20
CA ASP A 39 -3.68 15.88 -0.91
C ASP A 39 -2.66 14.77 -0.54
N GLY A 40 -1.77 14.42 -1.47
CA GLY A 40 -0.70 13.45 -1.30
C GLY A 40 -1.11 12.00 -1.54
N TYR A 41 -2.38 11.69 -1.81
CA TYR A 41 -2.82 10.29 -1.99
C TYR A 41 -2.71 9.81 -3.42
N LEU A 42 -2.31 8.55 -3.60
CA LEU A 42 -2.31 7.90 -4.91
C LEU A 42 -3.69 8.01 -5.59
N PRO A 43 -3.73 8.17 -6.93
CA PRO A 43 -4.99 8.11 -7.67
C PRO A 43 -5.76 6.82 -7.36
N SER A 44 -7.09 6.93 -7.23
CA SER A 44 -7.96 5.79 -6.91
C SER A 44 -7.85 4.64 -7.92
N GLU A 45 -7.63 4.96 -9.20
CA GLU A 45 -7.34 3.98 -10.24
C GLU A 45 -6.01 3.25 -10.00
N GLY A 46 -4.98 3.95 -9.51
CA GLY A 46 -3.68 3.37 -9.16
C GLY A 46 -3.79 2.41 -7.97
N VAL A 47 -4.51 2.81 -6.93
CA VAL A 47 -4.82 1.94 -5.76
C VAL A 47 -5.59 0.70 -6.18
N SER A 48 -6.62 0.88 -7.02
CA SER A 48 -7.43 -0.22 -7.54
C SER A 48 -6.62 -1.17 -8.41
N MET A 49 -5.69 -0.63 -9.21
CA MET A 49 -4.80 -1.39 -10.06
C MET A 49 -3.90 -2.33 -9.24
N ILE A 50 -3.21 -1.79 -8.22
CA ILE A 50 -2.34 -2.58 -7.34
C ILE A 50 -3.17 -3.67 -6.63
N SER A 51 -4.32 -3.28 -6.07
CA SER A 51 -5.22 -4.19 -5.37
C SER A 51 -5.75 -5.33 -6.25
N ASP A 52 -6.12 -5.03 -7.50
CA ASP A 52 -6.66 -6.02 -8.44
C ASP A 52 -5.58 -7.03 -8.87
N VAL A 53 -4.31 -6.62 -9.01
CA VAL A 53 -3.19 -7.54 -9.31
C VAL A 53 -2.91 -8.47 -8.14
N LEU A 54 -2.81 -7.94 -6.91
CA LEU A 54 -2.58 -8.74 -5.70
C LEU A 54 -3.69 -9.77 -5.49
N ARG A 55 -4.95 -9.35 -5.61
CA ARG A 55 -6.09 -10.28 -5.51
C ARG A 55 -6.06 -11.35 -6.61
N ALA A 56 -5.64 -10.98 -7.82
CA ALA A 56 -5.50 -11.95 -8.90
C ALA A 56 -4.42 -12.99 -8.59
N MET A 57 -3.26 -12.59 -8.06
CA MET A 57 -2.20 -13.52 -7.64
C MET A 57 -2.72 -14.51 -6.59
N SER A 58 -3.42 -14.01 -5.56
CA SER A 58 -4.01 -14.85 -4.51
C SER A 58 -4.99 -15.87 -5.11
N GLU A 59 -5.86 -15.43 -6.02
CA GLU A 59 -6.85 -16.31 -6.65
C GLU A 59 -6.22 -17.37 -7.56
N VAL A 60 -5.19 -17.01 -8.33
CA VAL A 60 -4.50 -17.95 -9.22
C VAL A 60 -3.71 -19.00 -8.41
N SER A 61 -3.13 -18.61 -7.27
CA SER A 61 -2.41 -19.52 -6.35
C SER A 61 -3.33 -20.57 -5.72
N LYS A 62 -4.57 -20.21 -5.37
CA LYS A 62 -5.60 -21.17 -4.91
C LYS A 62 -5.86 -22.28 -5.93
N ASN A 63 -5.72 -21.96 -7.22
CA ASN A 63 -5.91 -22.89 -8.33
C ASN A 63 -4.60 -23.60 -8.75
N SER A 64 -3.57 -23.60 -7.88
CA SER A 64 -2.24 -24.20 -8.15
C SER A 64 -1.60 -23.68 -9.45
N CYS A 65 -1.83 -22.40 -9.72
CA CYS A 65 -1.29 -21.69 -10.86
C CYS A 65 -0.48 -20.49 -10.38
N LYS A 66 0.31 -19.91 -11.28
CA LYS A 66 0.97 -18.62 -11.10
C LYS A 66 0.91 -17.78 -12.37
N PHE A 67 1.09 -16.47 -12.23
CA PHE A 67 1.37 -15.62 -13.36
C PHE A 67 2.88 -15.54 -13.63
N VAL A 68 3.25 -15.35 -14.89
CA VAL A 68 4.63 -15.06 -15.32
C VAL A 68 4.69 -13.75 -16.09
N GLY A 69 5.81 -13.05 -16.01
CA GLY A 69 6.05 -11.82 -16.75
C GLY A 69 5.32 -10.58 -16.20
N LEU A 70 5.05 -10.53 -14.90
CA LEU A 70 4.32 -9.43 -14.25
C LEU A 70 5.10 -8.10 -14.25
N GLU A 71 6.40 -8.14 -14.50
CA GLU A 71 7.27 -6.99 -14.74
C GLU A 71 6.96 -6.27 -16.08
N ASN A 72 6.28 -6.97 -17.00
CA ASN A 72 6.02 -6.49 -18.36
C ASN A 72 4.65 -5.84 -18.50
N MET A 73 4.60 -4.61 -19.03
CA MET A 73 3.35 -3.90 -19.32
C MET A 73 2.44 -4.67 -20.30
N SER A 74 3.02 -5.50 -21.18
CA SER A 74 2.28 -6.33 -22.13
C SER A 74 1.45 -7.45 -21.49
N SER A 75 1.71 -7.77 -20.22
CA SER A 75 0.97 -8.79 -19.46
C SER A 75 -0.40 -8.29 -19.00
N TYR A 76 -0.71 -7.01 -19.22
CA TYR A 76 -1.88 -6.35 -18.67
C TYR A 76 -2.72 -5.65 -19.75
N VAL A 77 -4.01 -5.53 -19.47
CA VAL A 77 -4.96 -4.71 -20.23
C VAL A 77 -5.89 -3.96 -19.29
N MET A 78 -6.55 -2.92 -19.79
CA MET A 78 -7.58 -2.19 -19.04
C MET A 78 -8.97 -2.58 -19.53
N LEU A 79 -9.86 -2.91 -18.59
CA LEU A 79 -11.27 -3.18 -18.80
C LEU A 79 -12.09 -2.35 -17.80
N ASP A 80 -12.87 -1.40 -18.30
CA ASP A 80 -13.76 -0.53 -17.51
C ASP A 80 -13.06 0.10 -16.29
N ASN A 81 -11.85 0.63 -16.53
CA ASN A 81 -10.95 1.26 -15.56
C ASN A 81 -10.29 0.32 -14.55
N ARG A 82 -10.39 -0.99 -14.76
CA ARG A 82 -9.67 -1.98 -13.96
C ARG A 82 -8.61 -2.70 -14.78
N ILE A 83 -7.46 -2.91 -14.15
CA ILE A 83 -6.42 -3.74 -14.73
C ILE A 83 -6.87 -5.20 -14.76
N ARG A 84 -6.49 -5.90 -15.82
CA ARG A 84 -6.65 -7.35 -15.94
C ARG A 84 -5.34 -7.93 -16.43
N ILE A 85 -4.89 -9.00 -15.77
CA ILE A 85 -3.77 -9.80 -16.23
C ILE A 85 -4.26 -10.68 -17.39
N LEU A 86 -3.49 -10.74 -18.46
CA LEU A 86 -3.82 -11.54 -19.63
C LEU A 86 -3.72 -13.04 -19.28
N PRO A 87 -4.72 -13.87 -19.64
CA PRO A 87 -4.72 -15.29 -19.30
C PRO A 87 -3.53 -16.09 -19.86
N PHE A 88 -2.91 -15.60 -20.94
CA PHE A 88 -1.73 -16.23 -21.55
C PHE A 88 -0.49 -16.22 -20.65
N ASN A 89 -0.51 -15.43 -19.58
CA ASN A 89 0.53 -15.35 -18.57
C ASN A 89 0.32 -16.37 -17.43
N ILE A 90 -0.77 -17.15 -17.43
CA ILE A 90 -1.02 -18.16 -16.40
C ILE A 90 -0.21 -19.43 -16.71
N ARG A 91 0.50 -19.95 -15.71
CA ARG A 91 1.27 -21.20 -15.76
C ARG A 91 0.89 -22.07 -14.56
N ARG A 92 1.17 -23.36 -14.66
CA ARG A 92 1.08 -24.25 -13.50
C ARG A 92 2.10 -23.79 -12.46
N GLY A 93 1.67 -23.70 -11.21
CA GLY A 93 2.52 -23.38 -10.08
C GLY A 93 3.41 -24.56 -9.69
N SER A 94 4.40 -24.27 -8.86
CA SER A 94 5.26 -25.24 -8.21
C SER A 94 4.55 -25.89 -7.01
N ALA A 95 5.20 -26.87 -6.37
CA ALA A 95 4.71 -27.43 -5.11
C ALA A 95 4.83 -26.43 -3.94
N ASP A 96 5.84 -25.56 -4.02
CA ASP A 96 6.06 -24.45 -3.10
C ASP A 96 5.30 -23.21 -3.60
N LYS A 97 4.16 -22.95 -2.97
CA LYS A 97 3.29 -21.83 -3.34
C LYS A 97 3.84 -20.49 -2.85
N ASP A 98 4.58 -20.49 -1.76
CA ASP A 98 5.08 -19.26 -1.14
C ASP A 98 6.24 -18.71 -1.97
N ALA A 99 7.12 -19.59 -2.46
CA ALA A 99 8.14 -19.22 -3.45
C ALA A 99 7.51 -18.66 -4.75
N ASP A 100 6.43 -19.28 -5.25
CA ASP A 100 5.73 -18.79 -6.43
C ASP A 100 5.09 -17.40 -6.21
N ILE A 101 4.59 -17.12 -5.00
CA ILE A 101 4.06 -15.79 -4.66
C ILE A 101 5.20 -14.78 -4.55
N ALA A 102 6.29 -15.13 -3.86
CA ALA A 102 7.47 -14.26 -3.73
C ALA A 102 8.02 -13.84 -5.10
N ASP A 103 8.19 -14.79 -6.03
CA ASP A 103 8.61 -14.51 -7.42
C ASP A 103 7.67 -13.53 -8.14
N GLN A 104 6.36 -13.72 -7.97
CA GLN A 104 5.34 -12.85 -8.58
C GLN A 104 5.35 -11.44 -7.97
N LEU A 105 5.54 -11.33 -6.65
CA LEU A 105 5.67 -10.06 -5.95
C LEU A 105 6.92 -9.32 -6.41
N LEU A 106 8.06 -9.99 -6.50
CA LEU A 106 9.30 -9.41 -7.05
C LEU A 106 9.07 -8.86 -8.46
N ALA A 107 8.52 -9.67 -9.38
CA ALA A 107 8.24 -9.23 -10.74
C ALA A 107 7.27 -8.03 -10.80
N PHE A 108 6.21 -8.04 -10.01
CA PHE A 108 5.25 -6.94 -10.00
C PHE A 108 5.83 -5.67 -9.36
N SER A 109 6.58 -5.79 -8.27
CA SER A 109 7.27 -4.67 -7.62
C SER A 109 8.21 -3.96 -8.59
N ASP A 110 8.84 -4.72 -9.48
CA ASP A 110 9.73 -4.23 -10.53
C ASP A 110 8.99 -3.32 -11.53
N LEU A 111 7.76 -3.67 -11.90
CA LEU A 111 6.89 -2.83 -12.71
C LEU A 111 6.55 -1.52 -11.97
N LEU A 112 6.16 -1.61 -10.70
CA LEU A 112 5.81 -0.44 -9.88
C LEU A 112 7.01 0.51 -9.76
N LEU A 113 8.18 -0.02 -9.44
CA LEU A 113 9.42 0.73 -9.26
C LEU A 113 9.89 1.39 -10.56
N LYS A 114 9.84 0.68 -11.70
CA LYS A 114 10.35 1.19 -12.98
C LYS A 114 9.38 2.13 -13.69
N LYS A 115 8.06 1.95 -13.52
CA LYS A 115 7.05 2.65 -14.33
C LYS A 115 6.18 3.63 -13.56
N LEU A 116 5.90 3.39 -12.28
CA LEU A 116 4.99 4.23 -11.49
C LEU A 116 5.72 5.11 -10.48
N TYR A 117 6.68 4.57 -9.75
CA TYR A 117 7.42 5.35 -8.75
C TYR A 117 8.07 6.62 -9.33
N PRO A 118 8.71 6.63 -10.53
CA PRO A 118 9.30 7.85 -11.09
C PRO A 118 8.27 8.96 -11.38
N LYS A 119 7.00 8.57 -11.54
CA LYS A 119 5.89 9.48 -11.83
C LYS A 119 5.23 9.96 -10.56
N TRP A 120 4.92 9.04 -9.66
CA TRP A 120 4.17 9.34 -8.45
C TRP A 120 5.06 9.92 -7.35
N LYS A 121 6.30 9.44 -7.23
CA LYS A 121 7.29 9.85 -6.22
C LYS A 121 6.73 9.80 -4.78
N ASP A 122 5.82 8.87 -4.53
CA ASP A 122 5.19 8.67 -3.23
C ASP A 122 6.10 7.77 -2.36
N VAL A 123 6.38 8.22 -1.13
CA VAL A 123 7.24 7.48 -0.19
C VAL A 123 6.56 6.20 0.30
N ASP A 124 5.25 6.20 0.54
CA ASP A 124 4.53 4.98 0.95
C ASP A 124 4.53 3.94 -0.18
N LEU A 125 4.62 4.35 -1.47
CA LEU A 125 4.82 3.41 -2.57
C LEU A 125 6.19 2.73 -2.50
N MET A 126 7.25 3.45 -2.11
CA MET A 126 8.56 2.83 -1.92
C MET A 126 8.57 1.87 -0.76
N GLU A 127 8.00 2.26 0.39
CA GLU A 127 7.90 1.36 1.55
C GLU A 127 7.06 0.12 1.20
N PHE A 128 6.00 0.28 0.40
CA PHE A 128 5.21 -0.84 -0.11
C PHE A 128 6.03 -1.78 -1.00
N ILE A 129 6.83 -1.23 -1.92
CA ILE A 129 7.73 -2.00 -2.79
C ILE A 129 8.79 -2.74 -1.95
N SER A 130 9.36 -2.10 -0.93
CA SER A 130 10.29 -2.74 0.00
C SER A 130 9.63 -3.90 0.72
N LEU A 131 8.39 -3.74 1.22
CA LEU A 131 7.66 -4.82 1.85
C LEU A 131 7.42 -6.01 0.88
N MET A 132 7.17 -5.75 -0.41
CA MET A 132 7.05 -6.83 -1.41
C MET A 132 8.35 -7.63 -1.62
N HIS A 133 9.50 -7.12 -1.18
CA HIS A 133 10.80 -7.80 -1.28
C HIS A 133 11.15 -8.59 -0.01
N GLU A 134 10.45 -8.33 1.10
CA GLU A 134 10.70 -9.04 2.34
C GLU A 134 10.27 -10.51 2.22
N PRO A 135 11.12 -11.46 2.67
CA PRO A 135 10.72 -12.85 2.76
C PRO A 135 9.49 -12.97 3.67
N ASP A 136 8.63 -13.96 3.40
CA ASP A 136 7.42 -14.25 4.18
C ASP A 136 6.28 -13.23 4.07
N THR A 137 6.43 -12.17 3.29
CA THR A 137 5.34 -11.22 3.03
C THR A 137 4.19 -11.91 2.31
N THR A 138 3.01 -11.86 2.93
CA THR A 138 1.78 -12.41 2.37
C THR A 138 1.02 -11.37 1.54
N ILE A 139 0.21 -11.84 0.60
CA ILE A 139 -0.68 -10.97 -0.18
C ILE A 139 -1.68 -10.22 0.72
N ASP A 140 -2.15 -10.86 1.78
CA ASP A 140 -3.14 -10.25 2.69
C ASP A 140 -2.52 -9.07 3.47
N GLN A 141 -1.28 -9.20 3.93
CA GLN A 141 -0.53 -8.07 4.50
C GLN A 141 -0.39 -6.93 3.48
N LEU A 142 -0.03 -7.22 2.22
CA LEU A 142 0.06 -6.19 1.18
C LEU A 142 -1.29 -5.50 0.91
N LEU A 143 -2.40 -6.24 0.96
CA LEU A 143 -3.75 -5.67 0.80
C LEU A 143 -4.19 -4.80 1.99
N GLU A 144 -3.60 -5.01 3.16
CA GLU A 144 -3.81 -4.21 4.36
C GLU A 144 -2.83 -3.05 4.51
N HIS A 145 -1.82 -2.96 3.65
CA HIS A 145 -0.82 -1.91 3.72
C HIS A 145 -1.43 -0.51 3.56
N PRO A 146 -1.01 0.50 4.35
CA PRO A 146 -1.57 1.85 4.34
C PRO A 146 -1.68 2.51 2.96
N LEU A 147 -0.77 2.22 2.03
CA LEU A 147 -0.83 2.71 0.65
C LEU A 147 -2.18 2.47 -0.03
N LEU A 148 -2.83 1.33 0.29
CA LEU A 148 -4.07 0.90 -0.34
C LEU A 148 -5.31 1.20 0.50
N LEU A 149 -5.13 1.73 1.72
CA LEU A 149 -6.20 1.98 2.67
C LEU A 149 -6.82 3.36 2.51
N LEU A 150 -8.11 3.45 2.85
CA LEU A 150 -8.80 4.73 3.00
C LEU A 150 -8.22 5.53 4.17
N PRO A 151 -8.28 6.88 4.15
CA PRO A 151 -7.71 7.74 5.19
C PRO A 151 -8.12 7.35 6.63
N GLN A 152 -9.38 6.96 6.85
CA GLN A 152 -9.87 6.54 8.18
C GLN A 152 -9.12 5.31 8.71
N LYS A 153 -8.82 4.35 7.83
CA LYS A 153 -8.13 3.12 8.19
C LYS A 153 -6.62 3.36 8.33
N ARG A 154 -6.04 4.20 7.47
CA ARG A 154 -4.64 4.65 7.60
C ARG A 154 -4.40 5.31 8.95
N GLU A 155 -5.25 6.25 9.32
CA GLU A 155 -5.14 6.95 10.60
C GLU A 155 -5.25 6.01 11.81
N LEU A 156 -6.05 4.94 11.67
CA LEU A 156 -6.21 3.93 12.70
C LEU A 156 -4.93 3.13 12.97
N VAL A 157 -4.03 2.99 11.98
CA VAL A 157 -2.74 2.32 12.15
C VAL A 157 -1.90 3.02 13.22
N TYR A 158 -1.84 4.36 13.20
CA TYR A 158 -1.12 5.12 14.22
C TYR A 158 -1.62 4.84 15.65
N ARG A 159 -2.91 4.56 15.81
CA ARG A 159 -3.51 4.32 17.13
C ARG A 159 -3.42 2.86 17.57
N LYS A 160 -3.63 1.92 16.65
CA LYS A 160 -3.65 0.49 16.96
C LYS A 160 -2.27 -0.09 17.19
N SER A 161 -1.26 0.43 16.50
CA SER A 161 0.10 -0.11 16.58
C SER A 161 0.93 0.55 17.69
N TRP A 162 0.38 1.55 18.39
CA TRP A 162 1.11 2.29 19.42
C TRP A 162 1.22 1.47 20.70
N ILE A 163 2.44 1.33 21.20
CA ILE A 163 2.77 0.67 22.46
C ILE A 163 3.42 1.72 23.36
N ARG A 164 2.90 1.86 24.58
CA ARG A 164 3.39 2.88 25.52
C ARG A 164 4.69 2.47 26.20
N ASP A 165 4.73 1.24 26.68
CA ASP A 165 5.84 0.70 27.47
C ASP A 165 6.53 -0.36 26.61
N LEU A 166 7.67 0.01 26.03
CA LEU A 166 8.43 -0.83 25.11
C LEU A 166 9.32 -1.81 25.89
N SER A 167 9.48 -3.03 25.37
CA SER A 167 10.57 -3.91 25.79
C SER A 167 11.89 -3.48 25.16
N ASN A 168 13.02 -3.96 25.68
CA ASN A 168 14.34 -3.67 25.10
C ASN A 168 14.42 -4.05 23.61
N ASP A 169 13.85 -5.20 23.22
CA ASP A 169 13.84 -5.64 21.82
C ASP A 169 13.03 -4.68 20.91
N GLN A 170 11.94 -4.10 21.45
CA GLN A 170 11.13 -3.11 20.72
C GLN A 170 11.83 -1.75 20.62
N GLU A 171 12.57 -1.35 21.66
CA GLU A 171 13.40 -0.15 21.63
C GLU A 171 14.49 -0.28 20.56
N ASP A 172 15.21 -1.40 20.52
CA ASP A 172 16.25 -1.68 19.52
C ASP A 172 15.69 -1.65 18.09
N LEU A 173 14.50 -2.24 17.89
CA LEU A 173 13.80 -2.20 16.61
C LEU A 173 13.50 -0.76 16.17
N ILE A 174 12.94 0.07 17.05
CA ILE A 174 12.60 1.46 16.71
C ILE A 174 13.84 2.30 16.44
N VAL A 175 14.90 2.16 17.24
CA VAL A 175 16.14 2.95 17.09
C VAL A 175 16.81 2.69 15.73
N SER A 176 16.63 1.50 15.15
CA SER A 176 17.14 1.16 13.82
C SER A 176 16.43 1.91 12.68
N ILE A 177 15.24 2.49 12.92
CA ILE A 177 14.43 3.14 11.90
C ILE A 177 14.80 4.63 11.79
N ALA A 178 15.47 4.99 10.69
CA ALA A 178 15.85 6.38 10.44
C ALA A 178 14.63 7.29 10.18
N TYR A 179 14.40 8.25 11.09
CA TYR A 179 13.36 9.28 10.92
C TYR A 179 13.73 10.64 11.53
N ASN A 180 15.03 10.92 11.66
CA ASN A 180 15.52 12.13 12.33
C ASN A 180 15.20 13.42 11.56
N GLY A 181 15.09 14.54 12.28
CA GLY A 181 14.83 15.85 11.70
C GLY A 181 13.37 16.08 11.28
N TRP A 182 12.45 15.21 11.70
CA TRP A 182 11.05 15.26 11.28
C TRP A 182 10.32 16.48 11.85
N LYS A 183 10.70 16.96 13.05
CA LYS A 183 10.03 18.11 13.68
C LYS A 183 10.12 19.37 12.82
N SER A 184 11.27 19.57 12.17
CA SER A 184 11.51 20.71 11.28
C SER A 184 10.67 20.69 10.00
N LYS A 185 10.09 19.53 9.66
CA LYS A 185 9.26 19.31 8.47
C LYS A 185 7.77 19.53 8.73
N ILE A 186 7.35 19.73 9.98
CA ILE A 186 5.95 20.05 10.29
C ILE A 186 5.61 21.45 9.74
N PRO A 187 4.64 21.58 8.83
CA PRO A 187 4.29 22.87 8.23
C PRO A 187 3.86 23.90 9.29
N VAL A 188 4.31 25.14 9.15
CA VAL A 188 4.02 26.23 10.11
C VAL A 188 2.59 26.74 10.02
N ASP A 189 1.94 26.54 8.88
CA ASP A 189 0.55 26.89 8.58
C ASP A 189 -0.45 25.81 9.04
N GLU A 190 0.04 24.67 9.52
CA GLU A 190 -0.81 23.61 10.08
C GLU A 190 -1.00 23.81 11.60
N ASP A 191 -1.89 24.73 11.97
CA ASP A 191 -2.14 25.17 13.35
C ASP A 191 -2.25 24.03 14.38
N VAL A 192 -2.97 22.96 14.03
CA VAL A 192 -3.17 21.85 14.97
C VAL A 192 -1.91 21.00 15.10
N LEU A 193 -1.17 20.75 14.01
CA LEU A 193 0.09 20.03 14.08
C LEU A 193 1.12 20.83 14.90
N GLN A 194 1.17 22.14 14.68
CA GLN A 194 2.01 23.07 15.45
C GLN A 194 1.61 23.13 16.93
N PHE A 195 0.31 23.16 17.23
CA PHE A 195 -0.18 23.12 18.60
C PHE A 195 0.23 21.83 19.31
N MET A 196 0.00 20.68 18.68
CA MET A 196 0.42 19.38 19.23
C MET A 196 1.93 19.35 19.47
N LEU A 197 2.73 19.78 18.49
CA LEU A 197 4.19 19.79 18.56
C LEU A 197 4.72 20.66 19.71
N LYS A 198 4.10 21.82 19.96
CA LYS A 198 4.51 22.76 21.02
C LYS A 198 4.08 22.32 22.42
N THR A 199 2.97 21.60 22.53
CA THR A 199 2.38 21.21 23.83
C THR A 199 2.82 19.83 24.30
N GLY A 200 3.20 18.95 23.38
CA GLY A 200 3.73 17.63 23.70
C GLY A 200 5.25 17.59 23.80
N TYR A 201 5.75 16.56 24.47
CA TYR A 201 7.16 16.18 24.42
C TYR A 201 7.32 15.00 23.45
N TYR A 202 8.13 15.21 22.43
CA TYR A 202 8.44 14.24 21.39
C TYR A 202 9.93 14.31 21.12
N ASP A 203 10.60 13.19 20.90
CA ASP A 203 11.99 13.16 20.44
C ASP A 203 12.05 13.39 18.92
N ASP A 204 13.20 13.83 18.40
CA ASP A 204 13.36 14.10 16.96
C ASP A 204 13.84 12.85 16.21
N ASP A 205 13.20 11.70 16.49
CA ASP A 205 13.47 10.37 15.94
C ASP A 205 12.16 9.67 15.51
N PHE A 206 12.25 8.38 15.15
CA PHE A 206 11.07 7.61 14.75
C PHE A 206 10.03 7.47 15.86
N ASN A 207 10.46 7.16 17.09
CA ASN A 207 9.54 6.98 18.21
C ASN A 207 8.77 8.26 18.51
N GLY A 208 9.46 9.40 18.52
CA GLY A 208 8.87 10.71 18.70
C GLY A 208 7.88 11.07 17.59
N ALA A 209 8.20 10.77 16.33
CA ALA A 209 7.28 10.98 15.19
C ALA A 209 6.04 10.08 15.27
N PHE A 210 6.22 8.83 15.68
CA PHE A 210 5.13 7.88 15.87
C PHE A 210 4.21 8.32 17.01
N LYS A 211 4.78 8.66 18.17
CA LYS A 211 4.05 9.22 19.32
C LYS A 211 3.29 10.49 18.94
N PHE A 212 3.93 11.41 18.21
CA PHE A 212 3.29 12.63 17.72
C PHE A 212 2.08 12.34 16.84
N SER A 213 2.20 11.39 15.91
CA SER A 213 1.11 11.00 15.01
C SER A 213 -0.03 10.29 15.75
N HIS A 214 0.32 9.42 16.71
CA HIS A 214 -0.63 8.79 17.62
C HIS A 214 -1.44 9.83 18.41
N ASP A 215 -0.74 10.73 19.11
CA ASP A 215 -1.34 11.75 19.99
C ASP A 215 -2.19 12.73 19.17
N THR A 216 -1.69 13.17 18.02
CA THR A 216 -2.40 14.09 17.12
C THR A 216 -3.68 13.45 16.60
N SER A 217 -3.62 12.20 16.11
CA SER A 217 -4.85 11.57 15.60
C SER A 217 -5.85 11.27 16.72
N SER A 218 -5.37 10.93 17.92
CA SER A 218 -6.21 10.76 19.11
C SER A 218 -6.88 12.08 19.52
N HIS A 219 -6.17 13.21 19.45
CA HIS A 219 -6.71 14.54 19.70
C HIS A 219 -7.83 14.87 18.69
N TYR A 220 -7.61 14.65 17.40
CA TYR A 220 -8.62 14.86 16.36
C TYR A 220 -9.86 13.99 16.58
N MET A 221 -9.69 12.70 16.90
CA MET A 221 -10.82 11.83 17.23
C MET A 221 -11.59 12.30 18.46
N ALA A 222 -10.91 12.70 19.53
CA ALA A 222 -11.54 13.19 20.76
C ALA A 222 -12.34 14.47 20.48
N ARG A 223 -11.76 15.42 19.72
CA ARG A 223 -12.42 16.66 19.32
C ARG A 223 -13.59 16.42 18.38
N ALA A 224 -13.45 15.52 17.41
CA ALA A 224 -14.55 15.10 16.53
C ALA A 224 -15.70 14.47 17.32
N ARG A 225 -15.42 13.64 18.34
CA ARG A 225 -16.47 13.10 19.24
C ARG A 225 -17.16 14.18 20.06
N GLN A 226 -16.43 15.19 20.53
CA GLN A 226 -17.02 16.33 21.24
C GLN A 226 -17.92 17.18 20.33
N LEU A 227 -17.49 17.44 19.09
CA LEU A 227 -18.25 18.20 18.10
C LEU A 227 -19.44 17.41 17.51
N ASN A 228 -19.31 16.10 17.36
CA ASN A 228 -20.40 15.24 16.85
C ASN A 228 -21.51 15.01 17.88
N LYS A 229 -21.29 15.31 19.17
CA LYS A 229 -22.40 15.50 20.12
C LYS A 229 -23.25 16.73 19.78
N ALA A 230 -22.76 17.65 18.93
CA ALA A 230 -23.45 18.87 18.51
C ALA A 230 -23.99 18.82 17.06
N THR A 231 -23.47 17.99 16.15
CA THR A 231 -24.02 17.82 14.79
C THR A 231 -23.48 16.58 14.07
N TYR A 232 -24.30 15.93 13.23
CA TYR A 232 -23.95 14.73 12.41
C TYR A 232 -22.95 15.04 11.27
N GLY A 233 -21.74 15.50 11.61
CA GLY A 233 -20.67 15.77 10.64
C GLY A 233 -19.75 14.56 10.40
N ALA A 234 -19.23 14.43 9.17
CA ALA A 234 -18.17 13.46 8.86
C ALA A 234 -16.94 13.70 9.77
N PRO A 235 -16.27 12.65 10.25
CA PRO A 235 -15.13 12.81 11.15
C PRO A 235 -14.03 13.64 10.48
N HIS A 236 -13.56 14.68 11.18
CA HIS A 236 -12.36 15.41 10.78
C HIS A 236 -11.16 14.48 10.93
N LEU A 237 -10.58 14.04 9.81
CA LEU A 237 -9.39 13.22 9.77
C LEU A 237 -8.15 14.09 9.65
N VAL A 238 -7.06 13.67 10.29
CA VAL A 238 -5.75 14.34 10.22
C VAL A 238 -4.76 13.58 9.33
N ASP A 239 -5.12 12.38 8.86
CA ASP A 239 -4.26 11.51 8.04
C ASP A 239 -3.60 12.24 6.86
N SER A 240 -4.34 13.07 6.11
CA SER A 240 -3.77 13.78 4.95
C SER A 240 -2.70 14.78 5.36
N LYS A 241 -2.87 15.44 6.51
CA LYS A 241 -1.90 16.39 7.07
C LYS A 241 -0.67 15.65 7.59
N LEU A 242 -0.87 14.56 8.31
CA LEU A 242 0.21 13.70 8.80
C LEU A 242 0.99 13.08 7.64
N LYS A 243 0.33 12.56 6.60
CA LYS A 243 1.01 11.99 5.43
C LYS A 243 1.88 13.02 4.71
N LYS A 244 1.44 14.28 4.60
CA LYS A 244 2.23 15.35 3.98
C LYS A 244 3.42 15.75 4.84
N ALA A 245 3.21 15.92 6.15
CA ALA A 245 4.25 16.35 7.06
C ALA A 245 5.28 15.25 7.35
N LEU A 246 4.83 14.00 7.36
CA LEU A 246 5.56 12.80 7.76
C LEU A 246 5.37 11.68 6.72
N PRO A 247 5.85 11.87 5.49
CA PRO A 247 5.71 10.89 4.42
C PRO A 247 6.41 9.56 4.80
N GLY A 248 5.82 8.43 4.45
CA GLY A 248 6.35 7.10 4.76
C GLY A 248 6.12 6.63 6.20
N LEU A 249 5.79 7.52 7.14
CA LEU A 249 5.73 7.14 8.57
C LEU A 249 4.70 6.05 8.83
N VAL A 250 3.48 6.18 8.31
CA VAL A 250 2.43 5.17 8.55
C VAL A 250 2.79 3.81 7.95
N SER A 251 3.49 3.80 6.82
CA SER A 251 3.97 2.57 6.18
C SER A 251 5.05 1.89 7.01
N LYS A 252 5.98 2.67 7.59
CA LYS A 252 6.99 2.15 8.52
C LYS A 252 6.37 1.62 9.81
N VAL A 253 5.39 2.32 10.37
CA VAL A 253 4.61 1.85 11.54
C VAL A 253 3.87 0.55 11.21
N TYR A 254 3.30 0.45 10.01
CA TYR A 254 2.64 -0.76 9.56
C TYR A 254 3.63 -1.93 9.43
N ALA A 255 4.76 -1.74 8.76
CA ALA A 255 5.81 -2.76 8.64
C ALA A 255 6.33 -3.21 10.01
N LEU A 256 6.53 -2.27 10.93
CA LEU A 256 6.89 -2.56 12.32
C LEU A 256 5.84 -3.44 13.00
N SER A 257 4.55 -3.19 12.77
CA SER A 257 3.47 -4.00 13.35
C SER A 257 3.37 -5.43 12.81
N LEU A 258 4.05 -5.73 11.70
CA LEU A 258 4.18 -7.09 11.18
C LEU A 258 5.36 -7.87 11.80
N ASN A 259 6.28 -7.19 12.48
CA ASN A 259 7.43 -7.83 13.10
C ASN A 259 7.00 -8.58 14.38
N ASP A 260 7.40 -9.85 14.51
CA ASP A 260 7.03 -10.68 15.66
C ASP A 260 7.46 -10.06 16.99
N ALA A 261 8.67 -9.50 17.09
CA ALA A 261 9.14 -8.86 18.33
C ALA A 261 8.34 -7.60 18.69
N TRP A 262 7.63 -6.99 17.73
CA TRP A 262 6.65 -5.94 18.01
C TRP A 262 5.36 -6.49 18.62
N GLN A 263 4.93 -7.70 18.24
CA GLN A 263 3.65 -8.28 18.67
C GLN A 263 3.71 -8.99 20.03
N VAL A 264 4.90 -9.45 20.45
CA VAL A 264 5.10 -10.35 21.60
C VAL A 264 4.71 -9.74 22.97
N SER A 265 4.44 -8.44 23.09
CA SER A 265 4.10 -7.78 24.37
C SER A 265 2.60 -7.69 24.70
N SER A 266 1.73 -8.42 24.00
CA SER A 266 0.26 -8.34 24.19
C SER A 266 -0.37 -9.52 24.95
N LEU A 267 0.44 -10.31 25.68
CA LEU A 267 -0.01 -11.36 26.60
C LEU A 267 0.18 -10.99 28.07
#